data_AF-A0A2T7NF26-F1
#
_entry.id   AF-A0A2T7NF26-F1
#
_cell.length_a   1.000
_cell.length_b   1.000
_cell.length_c   1.000
_cell.angle_alpha   90.00
_cell.angle_beta   90.00
_cell.angle_gamma   90.00
#
_symmetry.space_group_name_H-M   'P 1'
#
loop_
_entity.id
_entity.type
_entity.pdbx_description
1 polymer ?
#
loop_
_entity_poly.entity_id
_entity_poly.type
_entity_poly.pdbx_seq_one_letter_code
_entity_poly.pdbx_strand_id
1 'polypeptide(L)'
;MTGVQRALLVLMMGLTVLLHPARGQVRLCDNLIPGVSIQSRGVDVTMLDLTPLDFTGADGYRSPIILFTCNERKTFAHNGVQYDFPDQVWHVNRVPGGWLSSEVKIFKDYKEVKRTMSSDVSGGITLEKFAFSASSSYSRMQHTITNTSKFIEQVSSFDSATRTDLVPFWVLELGAIVQGFVDNRLPANYSQNPAAYKLFIQYFGTHYFQSAKFGGLIKLVLETSSEYFQNNNDNRVQQQAEASFMNLLKAKGGYSGSVATVDQRFEELTTKSTRYYGGNTNLLSSSGIVQWQATVAGSHGCFQENWRHQAS
;
A
#
# COMPACT_ATOMS: atom_id res chain seq x y z
N MET A 1 -67.15 -0.54 -40.30
CA MET A 1 -66.24 -0.93 -39.19
C MET A 1 -66.28 0.17 -38.16
N THR A 2 -66.69 -0.21 -36.96
CA THR A 2 -67.31 0.60 -35.92
C THR A 2 -66.31 1.00 -34.83
N GLY A 3 -66.37 2.28 -34.43
CA GLY A 3 -66.22 2.89 -33.10
C GLY A 3 -65.56 2.20 -31.88
N VAL A 4 -64.74 1.16 -32.00
CA VAL A 4 -64.24 0.41 -30.82
C VAL A 4 -62.70 0.39 -30.70
N GLN A 5 -61.95 0.78 -31.73
CA GLN A 5 -60.47 0.70 -31.69
C GLN A 5 -59.72 1.99 -31.27
N ARG A 6 -60.43 3.07 -30.94
CA ARG A 6 -59.78 4.32 -30.44
C ARG A 6 -59.84 4.51 -28.92
N ALA A 7 -60.49 3.62 -28.18
CA ALA A 7 -60.60 3.73 -26.73
C ALA A 7 -59.54 2.95 -25.93
N LEU A 8 -58.76 2.05 -26.56
CA LEU A 8 -57.75 1.26 -25.86
C LEU A 8 -56.37 1.93 -25.75
N LEU A 9 -56.11 3.02 -26.48
CA LEU A 9 -54.79 3.68 -26.48
C LEU A 9 -54.65 4.78 -25.42
N VAL A 10 -55.75 5.24 -24.81
CA VAL A 10 -55.74 6.35 -23.83
C VAL A 10 -55.81 5.84 -22.38
N LEU A 11 -56.07 4.55 -22.16
CA LEU A 11 -56.15 3.96 -20.81
C LEU A 11 -54.89 3.18 -20.36
N MET A 12 -53.79 3.24 -21.13
CA MET A 12 -52.47 2.69 -20.74
C MET A 12 -51.40 3.77 -20.55
N MET A 13 -51.79 5.03 -20.35
CA MET A 13 -50.90 6.16 -20.04
C MET A 13 -51.21 6.79 -18.67
N GLY A 14 -51.49 5.96 -17.67
CA GLY A 14 -51.89 6.48 -16.36
C GLY A 14 -51.70 5.50 -15.23
N LEU A 15 -50.48 4.96 -15.05
CA LEU A 15 -49.88 4.66 -13.73
C LEU A 15 -48.48 4.02 -13.86
N THR A 16 -47.54 4.61 -14.60
CA THR A 16 -46.12 4.36 -14.30
C THR A 16 -45.77 5.22 -13.10
N VAL A 17 -46.17 4.75 -11.91
CA VAL A 17 -45.44 5.10 -10.69
C VAL A 17 -44.00 4.73 -11.00
N LEU A 18 -43.14 5.74 -11.13
CA LEU A 18 -41.71 5.57 -11.04
C LEU A 18 -41.44 4.94 -9.68
N LEU A 19 -41.45 3.60 -9.65
CA LEU A 19 -40.77 2.81 -8.66
C LEU A 19 -39.31 3.22 -8.79
N HIS A 20 -38.96 4.29 -8.07
CA HIS A 20 -37.60 4.47 -7.62
C HIS A 20 -37.29 3.15 -6.94
N PRO A 21 -36.32 2.35 -7.42
CA PRO A 21 -35.90 1.21 -6.65
C PRO A 21 -35.60 1.77 -5.26
N ALA A 22 -36.34 1.28 -4.25
CA ALA A 22 -36.07 1.63 -2.87
C ALA A 22 -34.56 1.45 -2.73
N ARG A 23 -33.83 2.53 -2.42
CA ARG A 23 -32.38 2.48 -2.22
C ARG A 23 -32.17 1.32 -1.26
N GLY A 24 -31.68 0.20 -1.78
CA GLY A 24 -31.43 -0.98 -0.98
C GLY A 24 -30.58 -0.51 0.19
N GLN A 25 -30.96 -0.91 1.39
CA GLN A 25 -30.23 -0.51 2.59
C GLN A 25 -28.74 -0.80 2.35
N VAL A 26 -27.91 0.25 2.35
CA VAL A 26 -26.48 0.11 2.08
C VAL A 26 -25.90 -0.78 3.15
N ARG A 27 -25.42 -1.95 2.76
CA ARG A 27 -24.74 -2.89 3.63
C ARG A 27 -23.25 -2.56 3.61
N LEU A 28 -22.71 -2.18 4.76
CA LEU A 28 -21.28 -2.06 4.94
C LEU A 28 -20.65 -3.46 5.05
N CYS A 29 -19.39 -3.58 4.64
CA CYS A 29 -18.63 -4.80 4.89
C CYS A 29 -18.17 -4.83 6.35
N ASP A 30 -18.36 -5.97 7.02
CA ASP A 30 -18.07 -6.15 8.44
C ASP A 30 -16.71 -6.84 8.65
N ASN A 31 -16.35 -7.80 7.78
CA ASN A 31 -15.13 -8.59 7.88
C ASN A 31 -14.26 -8.45 6.62
N LEU A 32 -13.68 -7.28 6.41
CA LEU A 32 -12.83 -7.02 5.24
C LEU A 32 -11.59 -7.93 5.20
N ILE A 33 -11.15 -8.25 3.99
CA ILE A 33 -9.83 -8.86 3.75
C ILE A 33 -8.78 -7.97 4.45
N PRO A 34 -7.86 -8.54 5.26
CA PRO A 34 -6.99 -7.69 6.08
C PRO A 34 -6.10 -6.81 5.19
N GLY A 35 -5.93 -5.55 5.60
CA GLY A 35 -5.19 -4.53 4.86
C GLY A 35 -6.03 -3.78 3.81
N VAL A 36 -7.12 -4.34 3.27
CA VAL A 36 -7.90 -3.72 2.18
C VAL A 36 -8.44 -2.34 2.54
N SER A 37 -8.74 -2.06 3.81
CA SER A 37 -9.15 -0.73 4.27
C SER A 37 -8.14 0.38 3.95
N ILE A 38 -6.87 0.06 3.71
CA ILE A 38 -5.84 1.02 3.30
C ILE A 38 -6.14 1.60 1.91
N GLN A 39 -6.65 0.77 0.98
CA GLN A 39 -7.04 1.20 -0.37
C GLN A 39 -8.22 2.17 -0.39
N SER A 40 -9.01 2.22 0.68
CA SER A 40 -10.12 3.18 0.74
C SER A 40 -9.64 4.61 0.99
N ARG A 41 -8.39 4.78 1.45
CA ARG A 41 -7.80 6.07 1.83
C ARG A 41 -7.21 6.78 0.63
N GLY A 42 -7.42 8.09 0.59
CA GLY A 42 -6.61 8.93 -0.29
C GLY A 42 -5.21 9.14 0.31
N VAL A 43 -4.29 9.67 -0.49
CA VAL A 43 -2.87 9.80 -0.13
C VAL A 43 -2.27 11.09 -0.65
N ASP A 44 -1.45 11.70 0.21
CA ASP A 44 -0.52 12.74 -0.16
C ASP A 44 0.80 12.13 -0.62
N VAL A 45 1.00 12.11 -1.94
CA VAL A 45 2.19 11.51 -2.57
C VAL A 45 3.51 12.16 -2.13
N THR A 46 3.48 13.40 -1.63
CA THR A 46 4.71 14.09 -1.18
C THR A 46 5.21 13.56 0.15
N MET A 47 4.30 13.06 1.00
CA MET A 47 4.59 12.55 2.34
C MET A 47 4.54 11.02 2.43
N LEU A 48 4.00 10.37 1.39
CA LEU A 48 3.81 8.93 1.35
C LEU A 48 5.06 8.16 1.76
N ASP A 49 4.87 7.25 2.69
CA ASP A 49 5.89 6.30 3.12
C ASP A 49 5.22 4.95 3.36
N LEU A 50 5.27 4.08 2.34
CA LEU A 50 4.58 2.80 2.38
C LEU A 50 5.17 1.83 3.41
N THR A 51 6.49 1.92 3.62
CA THR A 51 7.23 1.03 4.51
C THR A 51 8.18 1.87 5.38
N PRO A 52 7.61 2.67 6.31
CA PRO A 52 8.35 3.69 7.01
C PRO A 52 9.43 3.09 7.91
N LEU A 53 10.62 3.71 7.91
CA LEU A 53 11.70 3.35 8.83
C LEU A 53 11.42 3.79 10.27
N ASP A 54 10.42 4.65 10.48
CA ASP A 54 9.97 5.15 11.78
C ASP A 54 8.44 5.31 11.76
N PHE A 55 7.75 4.68 12.72
CA PHE A 55 6.29 4.71 12.81
C PHE A 55 5.73 5.94 13.54
N THR A 56 6.60 6.84 14.03
CA THR A 56 6.17 8.06 14.73
C THR A 56 5.84 9.23 13.79
N GLY A 57 6.31 9.16 12.54
CA GLY A 57 6.06 10.17 11.51
C GLY A 57 4.72 9.99 10.80
N ALA A 58 4.30 11.05 10.08
CA ALA A 58 3.17 10.94 9.16
C ALA A 58 3.55 10.08 7.94
N ASP A 59 2.67 9.14 7.60
CA ASP A 59 2.85 8.12 6.56
C ASP A 59 2.33 8.54 5.17
N GLY A 60 1.76 9.74 5.08
CA GLY A 60 1.17 10.30 3.87
C GLY A 60 -0.24 9.79 3.55
N TYR A 61 -0.78 8.82 4.29
CA TYR A 61 -2.18 8.44 4.12
C TYR A 61 -3.11 9.54 4.66
N ARG A 62 -4.28 9.66 4.03
CA ARG A 62 -5.29 10.68 4.31
C ARG A 62 -6.64 10.03 4.63
N SER A 63 -7.70 10.82 4.64
CA SER A 63 -9.03 10.34 4.97
C SER A 63 -9.53 9.33 3.93
N PRO A 64 -10.44 8.41 4.30
CA PRO A 64 -11.14 7.56 3.34
C PRO A 64 -11.84 8.38 2.26
N ILE A 65 -11.66 7.97 1.00
CA ILE A 65 -12.34 8.52 -0.18
C ILE A 65 -13.32 7.53 -0.81
N ILE A 66 -13.17 6.24 -0.49
CA ILE A 66 -14.06 5.17 -0.95
C ILE A 66 -14.77 4.59 0.28
N LEU A 67 -16.04 4.23 0.11
CA LEU A 67 -16.79 3.47 1.11
C LEU A 67 -16.92 2.03 0.61
N PHE A 68 -16.44 1.06 1.40
CA PHE A 68 -16.61 -0.35 1.07
C PHE A 68 -17.99 -0.85 1.48
N THR A 69 -18.75 -1.30 0.50
CA THR A 69 -20.08 -1.90 0.66
C THR A 69 -20.07 -3.36 0.23
N CYS A 70 -21.00 -4.13 0.78
CA CYS A 70 -21.14 -5.56 0.54
C CYS A 70 -22.60 -5.91 0.20
N ASN A 71 -23.20 -5.11 -0.68
CA ASN A 71 -24.58 -5.28 -1.12
C ASN A 71 -24.73 -6.56 -1.96
N GLU A 72 -23.71 -6.90 -2.75
CA GLU A 72 -23.69 -8.13 -3.57
C GLU A 72 -23.44 -9.40 -2.73
N ARG A 73 -23.07 -9.24 -1.45
CA ARG A 73 -22.77 -10.35 -0.52
C ARG A 73 -21.68 -11.30 -1.01
N LYS A 74 -20.73 -10.79 -1.81
CA LYS A 74 -19.56 -11.55 -2.27
C LYS A 74 -18.65 -11.86 -1.08
N THR A 75 -18.01 -13.03 -1.12
CA THR A 75 -17.06 -13.47 -0.09
C THR A 75 -15.78 -13.99 -0.71
N PHE A 76 -14.68 -13.91 0.05
CA PHE A 76 -13.37 -14.43 -0.32
C PHE A 76 -12.83 -15.33 0.81
N ALA A 77 -12.58 -16.60 0.49
CA ALA A 77 -12.00 -17.55 1.43
C ALA A 77 -10.47 -17.47 1.40
N HIS A 78 -9.83 -17.34 2.56
CA HIS A 78 -8.37 -17.45 2.71
C HIS A 78 -7.99 -18.04 4.06
N ASN A 79 -7.13 -19.06 4.05
CA ASN A 79 -6.66 -19.78 5.24
C ASN A 79 -7.77 -20.23 6.20
N GLY A 80 -8.88 -20.73 5.65
CA GLY A 80 -10.04 -21.20 6.42
C GLY A 80 -10.95 -20.10 6.96
N VAL A 81 -10.63 -18.82 6.73
CA VAL A 81 -11.46 -17.67 7.09
C VAL A 81 -12.20 -17.16 5.86
N GLN A 82 -13.47 -16.80 6.03
CA GLN A 82 -14.29 -16.14 5.00
C GLN A 82 -14.31 -14.64 5.26
N TYR A 83 -13.81 -13.88 4.30
CA TYR A 83 -13.81 -12.42 4.32
C TYR A 83 -14.91 -11.89 3.40
N ASP A 84 -15.40 -10.72 3.74
CA ASP A 84 -16.24 -9.92 2.87
C ASP A 84 -15.42 -9.44 1.66
N PHE A 85 -16.01 -9.56 0.47
CA PHE A 85 -15.43 -9.08 -0.78
C PHE A 85 -16.23 -7.83 -1.21
N PRO A 86 -15.67 -6.61 -0.98
CA PRO A 86 -16.38 -5.37 -1.26
C PRO A 86 -16.82 -5.22 -2.71
N ASP A 87 -17.96 -4.55 -2.91
CA ASP A 87 -18.52 -4.25 -4.22
C ASP A 87 -17.53 -3.40 -5.06
N GLN A 88 -16.72 -2.55 -4.40
CA GLN A 88 -15.70 -1.69 -5.03
C GLN A 88 -14.38 -2.40 -5.34
N VAL A 89 -14.20 -3.65 -4.92
CA VAL A 89 -13.05 -4.47 -5.32
C VAL A 89 -13.47 -5.32 -6.52
N TRP A 90 -12.62 -5.36 -7.55
CA TRP A 90 -12.86 -6.15 -8.76
C TRP A 90 -12.18 -7.51 -8.68
N HIS A 91 -10.91 -7.54 -8.29
CA HIS A 91 -10.15 -8.79 -8.20
C HIS A 91 -9.46 -8.92 -6.84
N VAL A 92 -9.39 -10.16 -6.37
CA VAL A 92 -8.60 -10.58 -5.22
C VAL A 92 -7.77 -11.78 -5.64
N ASN A 93 -6.46 -11.61 -5.69
CA ASN A 93 -5.51 -12.63 -6.11
C ASN A 93 -4.56 -12.98 -4.96
N ARG A 94 -4.28 -14.27 -4.79
CA ARG A 94 -3.22 -14.71 -3.88
C ARG A 94 -1.88 -14.60 -4.61
N VAL A 95 -0.94 -13.89 -4.00
CA VAL A 95 0.42 -13.74 -4.48
C VAL A 95 1.30 -14.65 -3.61
N PRO A 96 1.78 -15.78 -4.15
CA PRO A 96 2.70 -16.62 -3.42
C PRO A 96 3.97 -15.81 -3.11
N GLY A 97 4.43 -15.94 -1.87
CA GLY A 97 5.65 -15.31 -1.38
C GLY A 97 6.42 -16.29 -0.50
N GLY A 98 7.50 -15.81 0.10
CA GLY A 98 8.32 -16.57 1.03
C GLY A 98 9.60 -15.82 1.38
N TRP A 99 9.98 -15.85 2.65
CA TRP A 99 11.13 -15.09 3.19
C TRP A 99 12.48 -15.44 2.57
N LEU A 100 12.58 -16.61 1.93
CA LEU A 100 13.81 -17.12 1.35
C LEU A 100 14.13 -16.47 -0.01
N SER A 101 13.16 -15.81 -0.65
CA SER A 101 13.43 -14.92 -1.77
C SER A 101 13.57 -13.49 -1.24
N SER A 102 14.80 -13.01 -1.13
CA SER A 102 15.09 -11.63 -0.75
C SER A 102 15.56 -10.82 -1.95
N GLU A 103 15.13 -9.58 -2.02
CA GLU A 103 15.69 -8.58 -2.93
C GLU A 103 16.63 -7.67 -2.15
N VAL A 104 17.83 -7.43 -2.68
CA VAL A 104 18.76 -6.42 -2.16
C VAL A 104 18.78 -5.22 -3.08
N LYS A 105 18.56 -4.04 -2.49
CA LYS A 105 18.71 -2.75 -3.15
C LYS A 105 19.84 -1.99 -2.46
N ILE A 106 20.78 -1.47 -3.24
CA ILE A 106 21.88 -0.63 -2.75
C ILE A 106 21.61 0.80 -3.19
N PHE A 107 21.68 1.74 -2.26
CA PHE A 107 21.47 3.17 -2.49
C PHE A 107 22.76 3.94 -2.21
N LYS A 108 23.37 4.44 -3.28
CA LYS A 108 24.53 5.32 -3.24
C LYS A 108 24.18 6.78 -3.53
N ASP A 109 23.02 7.01 -4.12
CA ASP A 109 22.44 8.33 -4.38
C ASP A 109 20.99 8.39 -3.86
N TYR A 110 20.59 9.52 -3.28
CA TYR A 110 19.21 9.78 -2.87
C TYR A 110 18.21 9.67 -4.04
N LYS A 111 18.67 9.87 -5.29
CA LYS A 111 17.84 9.64 -6.49
C LYS A 111 17.41 8.17 -6.63
N GLU A 112 18.27 7.23 -6.24
CA GLU A 112 17.96 5.79 -6.28
C GLU A 112 16.93 5.42 -5.21
N VAL A 113 17.00 6.06 -4.04
CA VAL A 113 15.97 5.96 -2.99
C VAL A 113 14.62 6.37 -3.55
N LYS A 114 14.53 7.58 -4.14
CA LYS A 114 13.29 8.10 -4.72
C LYS A 114 12.76 7.23 -5.87
N ARG A 115 13.66 6.75 -6.74
CA ARG A 115 13.28 5.86 -7.85
C ARG A 115 12.69 4.55 -7.33
N THR A 116 13.26 4.02 -6.25
CA THR A 116 12.77 2.80 -5.61
C THR A 116 11.42 3.01 -4.95
N MET A 117 11.26 4.07 -4.15
CA MET A 117 9.96 4.42 -3.55
C MET A 117 8.90 4.63 -4.63
N SER A 118 9.26 5.26 -5.75
CA SER A 118 8.36 5.39 -6.91
C SER A 118 7.95 4.02 -7.44
N SER A 119 8.92 3.14 -7.71
CA SER A 119 8.66 1.80 -8.26
C SER A 119 7.79 0.94 -7.35
N ASP A 120 7.91 1.09 -6.03
CA ASP A 120 7.13 0.31 -5.05
C ASP A 120 5.64 0.69 -5.07
N VAL A 121 5.28 1.85 -5.62
CA VAL A 121 3.92 2.38 -5.57
C VAL A 121 3.32 2.71 -6.95
N SER A 122 4.12 2.87 -8.00
CA SER A 122 3.65 3.28 -9.35
C SER A 122 3.71 2.17 -10.39
N GLY A 123 4.16 0.97 -10.02
CA GLY A 123 4.38 -0.12 -10.98
C GLY A 123 5.40 0.21 -12.07
N GLY A 124 6.31 1.17 -11.80
CA GLY A 124 7.35 1.61 -12.74
C GLY A 124 7.03 2.87 -13.54
N ILE A 125 5.90 3.54 -13.29
CA ILE A 125 5.57 4.84 -13.89
C ILE A 125 6.35 5.97 -13.19
N THR A 126 6.91 6.90 -13.97
CA THR A 126 7.59 8.08 -13.43
C THR A 126 6.59 8.96 -12.67
N LEU A 127 6.80 9.11 -11.36
CA LEU A 127 6.00 9.99 -10.52
C LEU A 127 6.43 11.46 -10.66
N GLU A 128 5.58 12.36 -10.16
CA GLU A 128 5.86 13.79 -10.11
C GLU A 128 7.21 14.09 -9.43
N LYS A 129 7.84 15.18 -9.87
CA LYS A 129 9.15 15.62 -9.38
C LYS A 129 9.22 15.73 -7.84
N PHE A 130 8.11 15.97 -7.16
CA PHE A 130 8.05 16.16 -5.70
C PHE A 130 7.48 14.95 -4.92
N ALA A 131 7.23 13.81 -5.57
CA ALA A 131 6.83 12.60 -4.84
C ALA A 131 7.85 12.23 -3.75
N PHE A 132 7.35 11.84 -2.57
CA PHE A 132 8.09 11.44 -1.37
C PHE A 132 9.01 12.48 -0.73
N SER A 133 9.08 13.71 -1.25
CA SER A 133 10.10 14.69 -0.81
C SER A 133 9.95 15.11 0.65
N ALA A 134 8.77 14.93 1.24
CA ALA A 134 8.46 15.21 2.64
C ALA A 134 8.27 13.93 3.48
N SER A 135 8.56 12.74 2.93
CA SER A 135 8.48 11.49 3.68
C SER A 135 9.67 11.32 4.63
N SER A 136 9.42 10.79 5.82
CA SER A 136 10.45 10.63 6.86
C SER A 136 11.56 9.66 6.43
N SER A 137 11.22 8.54 5.78
CA SER A 137 12.24 7.60 5.29
C SER A 137 13.12 8.20 4.20
N TYR A 138 12.54 8.93 3.24
CA TYR A 138 13.32 9.60 2.20
C TYR A 138 14.29 10.62 2.81
N SER A 139 13.82 11.49 3.71
CA SER A 139 14.69 12.48 4.36
C SER A 139 15.81 11.83 5.16
N ARG A 140 15.53 10.75 5.90
CA ARG A 140 16.54 10.01 6.66
C ARG A 140 17.58 9.33 5.75
N MET A 141 17.12 8.67 4.69
CA MET A 141 18.02 8.00 3.75
C MET A 141 18.87 9.01 2.98
N GLN A 142 18.27 10.12 2.55
CA GLN A 142 19.00 11.24 1.94
C GLN A 142 20.08 11.76 2.89
N HIS A 143 19.74 12.06 4.13
CA HIS A 143 20.70 12.54 5.14
C HIS A 143 21.86 11.55 5.33
N THR A 144 21.56 10.26 5.41
CA THR A 144 22.57 9.21 5.59
C THR A 144 23.56 9.22 4.42
N ILE A 145 23.04 9.22 3.18
CA ILE A 145 23.86 9.20 1.96
C ILE A 145 24.70 10.49 1.82
N THR A 146 24.10 11.66 2.07
CA THR A 146 24.78 12.93 1.81
C THR A 146 25.69 13.40 2.94
N ASN A 147 25.36 13.06 4.20
CA ASN A 147 25.97 13.71 5.36
C ASN A 147 26.77 12.74 6.27
N THR A 148 26.68 11.42 6.08
CA THR A 148 27.30 10.46 7.01
C THR A 148 28.37 9.56 6.42
N SER A 149 28.77 9.78 5.15
CA SER A 149 29.74 8.92 4.44
C SER A 149 29.35 7.43 4.51
N LYS A 150 28.05 7.15 4.42
CA LYS A 150 27.48 5.80 4.40
C LYS A 150 26.61 5.62 3.17
N PHE A 151 26.59 4.42 2.64
CA PHE A 151 25.58 3.96 1.70
C PHE A 151 24.57 3.07 2.41
N ILE A 152 23.44 2.84 1.77
CA ILE A 152 22.33 2.10 2.38
C ILE A 152 22.05 0.85 1.57
N GLU A 153 22.01 -0.30 2.23
CA GLU A 153 21.49 -1.53 1.65
C GLU A 153 20.13 -1.85 2.29
N GLN A 154 19.13 -2.11 1.45
CA GLN A 154 17.83 -2.59 1.89
C GLN A 154 17.65 -4.01 1.38
N VAL A 155 17.54 -4.94 2.32
CA VAL A 155 17.13 -6.31 2.03
C VAL A 155 15.70 -6.48 2.49
N SER A 156 14.83 -6.95 1.60
CA SER A 156 13.44 -7.20 1.97
C SER A 156 12.94 -8.52 1.44
N SER A 157 12.06 -9.15 2.21
CA SER A 157 11.29 -10.28 1.75
C SER A 157 9.87 -10.22 2.29
N PHE A 158 8.92 -10.62 1.45
CA PHE A 158 7.51 -10.63 1.79
C PHE A 158 6.99 -12.05 1.86
N ASP A 159 5.89 -12.20 2.59
CA ASP A 159 5.18 -13.46 2.72
C ASP A 159 3.70 -13.28 2.47
N SER A 160 3.16 -14.32 1.83
CA SER A 160 1.76 -14.54 1.50
C SER A 160 0.99 -13.23 1.34
N ALA A 161 1.07 -12.65 0.14
CA ALA A 161 0.35 -11.42 -0.13
C ALA A 161 -1.03 -11.73 -0.71
N THR A 162 -2.05 -10.98 -0.30
CA THR A 162 -3.26 -10.80 -1.09
C THR A 162 -3.13 -9.53 -1.90
N ARG A 163 -3.25 -9.65 -3.22
CA ARG A 163 -3.39 -8.51 -4.12
C ARG A 163 -4.86 -8.21 -4.31
N THR A 164 -5.26 -6.96 -4.14
CA THR A 164 -6.59 -6.49 -4.51
C THR A 164 -6.49 -5.40 -5.56
N ASP A 165 -7.44 -5.42 -6.49
CA ASP A 165 -7.60 -4.39 -7.51
C ASP A 165 -9.02 -3.81 -7.36
N LEU A 166 -9.13 -2.49 -7.21
CA LEU A 166 -10.42 -1.79 -7.20
C LEU A 166 -11.10 -1.88 -8.56
N VAL A 167 -12.43 -1.67 -8.58
CA VAL A 167 -13.17 -1.46 -9.82
C VAL A 167 -12.61 -0.25 -10.59
N PRO A 168 -12.71 -0.21 -11.93
CA PRO A 168 -12.20 0.89 -12.71
C PRO A 168 -12.78 2.25 -12.31
N PHE A 169 -12.01 3.31 -12.50
CA PHE A 169 -12.34 4.68 -12.06
C PHE A 169 -13.68 5.21 -12.59
N TRP A 170 -14.17 4.72 -13.74
CA TRP A 170 -15.46 5.14 -14.31
C TRP A 170 -16.67 4.48 -13.64
N VAL A 171 -16.44 3.50 -12.77
CA VAL A 171 -17.47 2.84 -11.94
C VAL A 171 -17.24 3.11 -10.45
N LEU A 172 -16.00 3.43 -10.07
CA LEU A 172 -15.65 3.69 -8.68
C LEU A 172 -16.26 5.02 -8.21
N GLU A 173 -17.14 4.94 -7.22
CA GLU A 173 -17.80 6.11 -6.63
C GLU A 173 -17.08 6.62 -5.39
N LEU A 174 -17.18 7.93 -5.15
CA LEU A 174 -16.71 8.55 -3.91
C LEU A 174 -17.64 8.20 -2.74
N GLY A 175 -17.05 8.02 -1.56
CA GLY A 175 -17.80 7.95 -0.32
C GLY A 175 -18.57 9.26 -0.06
N ALA A 176 -19.74 9.15 0.58
CA ALA A 176 -20.68 10.27 0.76
C ALA A 176 -20.04 11.53 1.40
N ILE A 177 -19.06 11.37 2.29
CA ILE A 177 -18.36 12.50 2.92
C ILE A 177 -17.53 13.29 1.90
N VAL A 178 -16.77 12.58 1.06
CA VAL A 178 -15.89 13.22 0.06
C VAL A 178 -16.72 13.80 -1.07
N GLN A 179 -17.73 13.06 -1.52
CA GLN A 179 -18.71 13.58 -2.49
C GLN A 179 -19.37 14.86 -1.96
N GLY A 180 -19.81 14.87 -0.70
CA GLY A 180 -20.37 16.05 -0.06
C GLY A 180 -19.38 17.22 0.03
N PHE A 181 -18.08 16.96 0.20
CA PHE A 181 -17.07 18.03 0.12
C PHE A 181 -16.95 18.58 -1.31
N VAL A 182 -16.87 17.70 -2.31
CA VAL A 182 -16.78 18.10 -3.72
C VAL A 182 -17.98 18.96 -4.11
N ASP A 183 -19.19 18.46 -3.86
CA ASP A 183 -20.44 19.11 -4.30
C ASP A 183 -20.69 20.46 -3.62
N ASN A 184 -20.27 20.61 -2.36
CA ASN A 184 -20.67 21.78 -1.55
C ASN A 184 -19.52 22.73 -1.21
N ARG A 185 -18.25 22.34 -1.42
CA ARG A 185 -17.08 23.13 -1.00
C ARG A 185 -16.11 23.42 -2.12
N LEU A 186 -16.07 22.62 -3.19
CA LEU A 186 -15.21 22.89 -4.33
C LEU A 186 -15.96 23.72 -5.37
N PRO A 187 -15.47 24.92 -5.73
CA PRO A 187 -16.03 25.64 -6.87
C PRO A 187 -15.69 24.93 -8.17
N ALA A 188 -16.34 25.30 -9.27
CA ALA A 188 -16.09 24.68 -10.57
C ALA A 188 -14.66 24.96 -11.10
N ASN A 189 -14.07 26.11 -10.74
CA ASN A 189 -12.76 26.51 -11.20
C ASN A 189 -11.79 26.76 -10.04
N TYR A 190 -10.56 26.27 -10.17
CA TYR A 190 -9.50 26.49 -9.19
C TYR A 190 -9.30 27.95 -8.82
N SER A 191 -9.29 28.85 -9.81
CA SER A 191 -9.08 30.29 -9.61
C SER A 191 -10.13 30.97 -8.73
N GLN A 192 -11.33 30.40 -8.58
CA GLN A 192 -12.40 30.98 -7.77
C GLN A 192 -12.14 30.81 -6.28
N ASN A 193 -11.57 29.68 -5.86
CA ASN A 193 -11.17 29.46 -4.47
C ASN A 193 -10.03 28.43 -4.35
N PRO A 194 -8.77 28.83 -4.62
CA PRO A 194 -7.61 27.94 -4.48
C PRO A 194 -7.48 27.29 -3.09
N ALA A 195 -7.94 27.99 -2.04
CA ALA A 195 -7.86 27.48 -0.67
C ALA A 195 -8.78 26.28 -0.43
N ALA A 196 -9.93 26.20 -1.10
CA ALA A 196 -10.83 25.04 -1.01
C ALA A 196 -10.19 23.76 -1.59
N TYR A 197 -9.50 23.88 -2.72
CA TYR A 197 -8.73 22.77 -3.30
C TYR A 197 -7.55 22.36 -2.42
N LYS A 198 -6.85 23.33 -1.82
CA LYS A 198 -5.80 23.03 -0.84
C LYS A 198 -6.35 22.26 0.35
N LEU A 199 -7.53 22.65 0.87
CA LEU A 199 -8.20 21.92 1.94
C LEU A 199 -8.57 20.50 1.50
N PHE A 200 -9.11 20.32 0.29
CA PHE A 200 -9.39 18.99 -0.26
C PHE A 200 -8.12 18.11 -0.24
N ILE A 201 -7.00 18.63 -0.77
CA ILE A 201 -5.72 17.92 -0.79
C ILE A 201 -5.23 17.58 0.63
N GLN A 202 -5.40 18.51 1.59
CA GLN A 202 -5.02 18.28 2.98
C GLN A 202 -5.84 17.15 3.64
N TYR A 203 -7.14 17.07 3.34
CA TYR A 203 -8.03 16.08 3.97
C TYR A 203 -8.03 14.72 3.27
N PHE A 204 -8.00 14.73 1.93
CA PHE A 204 -8.22 13.55 1.09
C PHE A 204 -6.99 13.17 0.25
N GLY A 205 -5.93 13.98 0.26
CA GLY A 205 -4.71 13.69 -0.49
C GLY A 205 -4.78 14.11 -1.96
N THR A 206 -3.78 13.68 -2.72
CA THR A 206 -3.63 13.93 -4.15
C THR A 206 -3.88 12.68 -5.00
N HIS A 207 -3.79 11.48 -4.42
CA HIS A 207 -3.86 10.20 -5.12
C HIS A 207 -4.68 9.16 -4.33
N TYR A 208 -4.98 8.03 -4.97
CA TYR A 208 -5.55 6.83 -4.33
C TYR A 208 -5.04 5.55 -4.99
N PHE A 209 -4.98 4.48 -4.21
CA PHE A 209 -4.47 3.20 -4.69
C PHE A 209 -5.54 2.45 -5.47
N GLN A 210 -5.27 2.18 -6.75
CA GLN A 210 -6.12 1.32 -7.57
C GLN A 210 -5.87 -0.16 -7.25
N SER A 211 -4.61 -0.50 -6.96
CA SER A 211 -4.20 -1.85 -6.64
C SER A 211 -3.21 -1.84 -5.48
N ALA A 212 -3.23 -2.90 -4.66
CA ALA A 212 -2.36 -3.02 -3.50
C ALA A 212 -2.08 -4.49 -3.19
N LYS A 213 -0.91 -4.76 -2.62
CA LYS A 213 -0.52 -6.04 -2.06
C LYS A 213 -0.40 -5.91 -0.54
N PHE A 214 -1.13 -6.78 0.13
CA PHE A 214 -1.24 -6.84 1.58
C PHE A 214 -0.67 -8.16 2.08
N GLY A 215 0.23 -8.12 3.06
CA GLY A 215 0.88 -9.33 3.57
C GLY A 215 1.83 -9.02 4.70
N GLY A 216 2.81 -9.89 4.87
CA GLY A 216 3.91 -9.71 5.81
C GLY A 216 5.14 -9.22 5.06
N LEU A 217 5.87 -8.25 5.62
CA LEU A 217 7.15 -7.80 5.08
C LEU A 217 8.19 -7.77 6.19
N ILE A 218 9.32 -8.43 5.95
CA ILE A 218 10.54 -8.26 6.74
C ILE A 218 11.49 -7.39 5.93
N LYS A 219 11.93 -6.27 6.50
CA LYS A 219 12.90 -5.36 5.90
C LYS A 219 14.10 -5.19 6.82
N LEU A 220 15.28 -5.45 6.30
CA LEU A 220 16.56 -5.13 6.92
C LEU A 220 17.17 -3.95 6.18
N VAL A 221 17.47 -2.89 6.91
CA VAL A 221 18.20 -1.71 6.41
C VAL A 221 19.56 -1.67 7.07
N LEU A 222 20.58 -1.66 6.22
CA LEU A 222 21.98 -1.60 6.58
C LEU A 222 22.50 -0.22 6.16
N GLU A 223 23.21 0.44 7.05
CA GLU A 223 23.90 1.70 6.76
C GLU A 223 25.39 1.46 6.89
N THR A 224 26.06 1.29 5.76
CA THR A 224 27.45 0.80 5.67
C THR A 224 28.38 1.93 5.26
N SER A 225 29.51 2.07 5.97
CA SER A 225 30.54 3.08 5.64
C SER A 225 31.01 2.98 4.20
N SER A 226 31.17 4.13 3.54
CA SER A 226 31.74 4.21 2.19
C SER A 226 33.16 3.63 2.11
N GLU A 227 33.88 3.55 3.23
CA GLU A 227 35.19 2.89 3.33
C GLU A 227 35.11 1.41 2.92
N TYR A 228 34.04 0.71 3.30
CA TYR A 228 33.86 -0.69 2.92
C TYR A 228 33.71 -0.83 1.41
N PHE A 229 32.99 0.10 0.77
CA PHE A 229 32.75 0.15 -0.67
C PHE A 229 33.98 0.56 -1.49
N GLN A 230 34.97 1.22 -0.90
CA GLN A 230 36.22 1.52 -1.60
C GLN A 230 37.03 0.25 -1.90
N ASN A 231 36.88 -0.77 -1.05
CA ASN A 231 37.63 -2.02 -1.12
C ASN A 231 36.81 -3.20 -1.65
N ASN A 232 35.50 -3.02 -1.84
CA ASN A 232 34.58 -4.07 -2.23
C ASN A 232 33.63 -3.58 -3.32
N ASN A 233 33.34 -4.43 -4.31
CA ASN A 233 32.32 -4.15 -5.31
C ASN A 233 30.91 -4.44 -4.80
N ASP A 234 29.90 -4.00 -5.57
CA ASP A 234 28.49 -4.10 -5.17
C ASP A 234 28.02 -5.54 -5.03
N ASN A 235 28.56 -6.48 -5.82
CA ASN A 235 28.24 -7.90 -5.70
C ASN A 235 28.68 -8.44 -4.33
N ARG A 236 29.86 -8.05 -3.86
CA ARG A 236 30.37 -8.46 -2.54
C ARG A 236 29.51 -7.88 -1.42
N VAL A 237 29.16 -6.59 -1.52
CA VAL A 237 28.27 -5.92 -0.55
C VAL A 237 26.89 -6.58 -0.53
N GLN A 238 26.32 -6.87 -1.70
CA GLN A 238 25.04 -7.57 -1.81
C GLN A 238 25.09 -8.94 -1.11
N GLN A 239 26.13 -9.73 -1.34
CA GLN A 239 26.31 -11.00 -0.64
C GLN A 239 26.39 -10.85 0.89
N GLN A 240 27.05 -9.79 1.39
CA GLN A 240 27.09 -9.52 2.83
C GLN A 240 25.74 -9.10 3.40
N ALA A 241 24.97 -8.31 2.63
CA ALA A 241 23.62 -7.91 2.99
C ALA A 241 22.67 -9.11 3.02
N GLU A 242 22.70 -9.97 1.99
CA GLU A 242 21.94 -11.23 1.93
C GLU A 242 22.30 -12.16 3.08
N ALA A 243 23.60 -12.37 3.34
CA ALA A 243 24.07 -13.19 4.47
C ALA A 243 23.61 -12.62 5.82
N SER A 244 23.66 -11.29 5.99
CA SER A 244 23.14 -10.61 7.18
C SER A 244 21.64 -10.83 7.37
N PHE A 245 20.86 -10.78 6.28
CA PHE A 245 19.44 -11.07 6.30
C PHE A 245 19.15 -12.53 6.63
N MET A 246 19.86 -13.47 6.02
CA MET A 246 19.70 -14.90 6.31
C MET A 246 20.10 -15.24 7.76
N ASN A 247 21.11 -14.57 8.32
CA ASN A 247 21.47 -14.69 9.73
C ASN A 247 20.37 -14.16 10.65
N LEU A 248 19.73 -13.05 10.29
CA LEU A 248 18.54 -12.55 10.99
C LEU A 248 17.41 -13.59 10.94
N LEU A 249 17.08 -14.13 9.76
CA LEU A 249 16.03 -15.14 9.63
C LEU A 249 16.34 -16.39 10.47
N LYS A 250 17.59 -16.86 10.44
CA LYS A 250 18.04 -18.01 11.24
C LYS A 250 17.93 -17.75 12.74
N ALA A 251 18.40 -16.59 13.21
CA ALA A 251 18.30 -16.20 14.62
C ALA A 251 16.83 -16.09 15.09
N LYS A 252 15.89 -15.82 14.17
CA LYS A 252 14.45 -15.75 14.43
C LYS A 252 13.70 -17.05 14.10
N GLY A 253 14.41 -18.16 13.85
CA GLY A 253 13.81 -19.47 13.58
C GLY A 253 13.13 -19.61 12.22
N GLY A 254 13.33 -18.66 11.30
CA GLY A 254 12.79 -18.69 9.93
C GLY A 254 13.64 -19.48 8.94
N TYR A 255 14.84 -19.93 9.33
CA TYR A 255 15.74 -20.73 8.51
C TYR A 255 16.64 -21.62 9.36
N SER A 256 16.82 -22.89 8.98
CA SER A 256 17.63 -23.87 9.73
C SER A 256 18.91 -24.31 9.03
N GLY A 257 19.14 -23.88 7.78
CA GLY A 257 20.31 -24.29 7.00
C GLY A 257 21.61 -23.56 7.38
N SER A 258 22.67 -23.87 6.64
CA SER A 258 23.94 -23.13 6.69
C SER A 258 23.75 -21.74 6.10
N VAL A 259 24.18 -20.71 6.82
CA VAL A 259 24.22 -19.33 6.32
C VAL A 259 25.68 -18.96 6.11
N ALA A 260 25.97 -18.20 5.05
CA ALA A 260 27.30 -17.68 4.82
C ALA A 260 27.75 -16.81 6.01
N THR A 261 29.02 -16.94 6.39
CA THR A 261 29.61 -16.06 7.40
C THR A 261 29.67 -14.64 6.86
N VAL A 262 29.14 -13.68 7.62
CA VAL A 262 29.27 -12.26 7.30
C VAL A 262 30.70 -11.83 7.62
N ASP A 263 31.30 -11.11 6.70
CA ASP A 263 32.62 -10.53 6.83
C ASP A 263 32.70 -9.61 8.06
N GLN A 264 33.68 -9.85 8.94
CA GLN A 264 33.79 -9.10 10.20
C GLN A 264 33.93 -7.60 9.97
N ARG A 265 34.70 -7.20 8.93
CA ARG A 265 34.89 -5.79 8.61
C ARG A 265 33.60 -5.13 8.14
N PHE A 266 32.77 -5.85 7.39
CA PHE A 266 31.40 -5.41 7.07
C PHE A 266 30.60 -5.17 8.35
N GLU A 267 30.60 -6.11 9.29
CA GLU A 267 29.83 -5.95 10.53
C GLU A 267 30.28 -4.75 11.38
N GLU A 268 31.59 -4.50 11.46
CA GLU A 268 32.16 -3.35 12.19
C GLU A 268 31.80 -2.01 11.54
N LEU A 269 31.63 -1.97 10.21
CA LEU A 269 31.38 -0.77 9.44
C LEU A 269 29.90 -0.56 9.07
N THR A 270 29.01 -1.45 9.51
CA THR A 270 27.60 -1.44 9.16
C THR A 270 26.69 -1.33 10.38
N THR A 271 25.80 -0.34 10.37
CA THR A 271 24.70 -0.25 11.34
C THR A 271 23.49 -1.00 10.79
N LYS A 272 22.92 -1.92 11.58
CA LYS A 272 21.78 -2.76 11.16
C LYS A 272 20.49 -2.28 11.83
N SER A 273 19.41 -2.16 11.05
CA SER A 273 18.08 -1.88 11.58
C SER A 273 17.03 -2.76 10.89
N THR A 274 16.16 -3.40 11.68
CA THR A 274 15.14 -4.30 11.16
C THR A 274 13.75 -3.72 11.36
N ARG A 275 12.87 -3.90 10.37
CA ARG A 275 11.47 -3.53 10.39
C ARG A 275 10.61 -4.70 9.95
N TYR A 276 9.42 -4.76 10.52
CA TYR A 276 8.45 -5.80 10.26
C TYR A 276 7.10 -5.13 10.06
N TYR A 277 6.39 -5.54 9.01
CA TYR A 277 5.09 -4.99 8.65
C TYR A 277 4.10 -6.14 8.46
N GLY A 278 2.87 -5.93 8.90
CA GLY A 278 1.88 -7.02 8.99
C GLY A 278 2.18 -8.00 10.12
N GLY A 279 1.20 -8.84 10.43
CA GLY A 279 1.17 -9.75 11.56
C GLY A 279 1.22 -9.06 12.93
N ASN A 280 1.23 -9.88 13.98
CA ASN A 280 1.56 -9.45 15.34
C ASN A 280 3.09 -9.43 15.48
N THR A 281 3.70 -8.27 15.25
CA THR A 281 5.16 -8.10 15.22
C THR A 281 5.84 -8.40 16.57
N ASN A 282 5.12 -8.37 17.69
CA ASN A 282 5.65 -8.75 19.01
C ASN A 282 6.07 -10.23 19.06
N LEU A 283 5.51 -11.07 18.19
CA LEU A 283 5.87 -12.50 18.10
C LEU A 283 7.28 -12.71 17.57
N LEU A 284 7.85 -11.77 16.81
CA LEU A 284 9.20 -11.90 16.27
C LEU A 284 10.29 -11.79 17.36
N SER A 285 9.98 -11.15 18.48
CA SER A 285 10.89 -11.06 19.63
C SER A 285 10.73 -12.24 20.59
N SER A 286 9.55 -12.85 20.65
CA SER A 286 9.22 -13.89 21.64
C SER A 286 9.24 -15.31 21.08
N SER A 287 8.60 -15.54 19.93
CA SER A 287 8.33 -16.88 19.39
C SER A 287 8.98 -17.13 18.02
N GLY A 288 9.34 -16.09 17.28
CA GLY A 288 10.05 -16.17 16.00
C GLY A 288 9.15 -15.98 14.78
N ILE A 289 9.73 -16.21 13.60
CA ILE A 289 9.11 -15.94 12.29
C ILE A 289 7.91 -16.85 12.02
N VAL A 290 7.96 -18.12 12.42
CA VAL A 290 6.89 -19.10 12.12
C VAL A 290 5.56 -18.71 12.78
N GLN A 291 5.62 -18.23 14.02
CA GLN A 291 4.44 -17.80 14.76
C GLN A 291 3.95 -16.44 14.27
N TRP A 292 4.87 -15.53 13.93
CA TRP A 292 4.50 -14.28 13.28
C TRP A 292 3.81 -14.52 11.93
N GLN A 293 4.33 -15.42 11.09
CA GLN A 293 3.74 -15.82 9.81
C GLN A 293 2.27 -16.17 9.94
N ALA A 294 1.95 -17.02 10.91
CA ALA A 294 0.58 -17.50 11.11
C ALA A 294 -0.39 -16.33 11.38
N THR A 295 0.10 -15.21 11.91
CA THR A 295 -0.71 -14.01 12.17
C THR A 295 -0.79 -13.05 10.99
N VAL A 296 0.10 -13.15 10.00
CA VAL A 296 0.10 -12.28 8.82
C VAL A 296 -1.26 -12.35 8.12
N ALA A 297 -1.79 -13.57 7.96
CA ALA A 297 -3.08 -13.82 7.31
C ALA A 297 -4.30 -13.13 7.95
N GLY A 298 -4.19 -12.71 9.22
CA GLY A 298 -5.24 -12.01 9.97
C GLY A 298 -5.00 -10.51 10.16
N SER A 299 -3.80 -10.01 9.86
CA SER A 299 -3.46 -8.59 9.98
C SER A 299 -2.38 -8.24 8.95
N HIS A 300 -2.77 -7.79 7.77
CA HIS A 300 -1.79 -7.49 6.71
C HIS A 300 -1.29 -6.05 6.77
N GLY A 301 0.01 -5.86 6.56
CA GLY A 301 0.58 -4.56 6.20
C GLY A 301 0.51 -4.35 4.69
N CYS A 302 0.40 -3.10 4.24
CA CYS A 302 0.56 -2.79 2.83
C CYS A 302 2.04 -2.59 2.50
N PHE A 303 2.53 -3.18 1.41
CA PHE A 303 3.95 -3.12 1.08
C PHE A 303 4.26 -2.94 -0.42
N GLN A 304 3.25 -3.00 -1.28
CA GLN A 304 3.38 -2.63 -2.69
C GLN A 304 2.03 -2.20 -3.26
N GLU A 305 1.98 -1.11 -4.03
CA GLU A 305 0.73 -0.58 -4.57
C GLU A 305 0.88 -0.06 -6.01
N ASN A 306 -0.23 0.19 -6.73
CA ASN A 306 -0.27 0.88 -8.02
C ASN A 306 -1.34 2.00 -7.97
N TRP A 307 -0.97 3.22 -8.35
CA TRP A 307 -1.84 4.41 -8.33
C TRP A 307 -2.61 4.67 -9.62
N ARG A 308 -3.68 5.46 -9.48
CA ARG A 308 -4.18 6.37 -10.52
C ARG A 308 -4.29 7.79 -9.96
N HIS A 309 -4.22 8.79 -10.83
CA HIS A 309 -4.51 10.18 -10.48
C HIS A 309 -5.98 10.30 -10.04
N GLN A 310 -6.26 11.08 -8.99
CA GLN A 310 -7.61 11.60 -8.78
C GLN A 310 -7.85 12.63 -9.88
N ALA A 311 -8.83 12.37 -10.75
CA ALA A 311 -9.20 13.33 -11.79
C ALA A 311 -9.71 14.61 -11.09
N SER A 312 -9.01 15.72 -11.33
CA SER A 312 -9.47 17.08 -11.06
C SER A 312 -10.29 17.60 -12.23
#